data_AF-A0A3D4ZFL1-F1
#
_entry.id   AF-A0A3D4ZFL1-F1
#
_cell.length_a   1.000
_cell.length_b   1.000
_cell.length_c   1.000
_cell.angle_alpha   90.00
_cell.angle_beta   90.00
_cell.angle_gamma   90.00
#
_symmetry.space_group_name_H-M   'P 1'
#
loop_
_entity.id
_entity.type
_entity.pdbx_description
1 polymer ?
#
loop_
_entity_poly.entity_id
_entity_poly.type
_entity_poly.pdbx_seq_one_letter_code
_entity_poly.pdbx_strand_id
1 'polypeptide(L)'
;MKRYAKCPLARTCGACQLMDYSYPKQLEMKMRYVDELLGQFGPIAPIQGMEDPTQYRTKVQATFGYDWKGSLISGIYQEGTHHLVPIRSCMVQHPLADDILKTIRNLATRFQISAYDEDEGFGYLRHVLIKISRKTGEAIVVLVCGQWPLPSADNFIAALKQKHPEITTIALNMNREHTSMVLSEIPIKVLWGKGFIEEHLCSLTFRISPSSFFQVNVEQSQVLYSLAMRMAQI
;
A
#
# COMPACT_ATOMS: atom_id res chain seq x y z
N MET A 1 -11.66 2.44 25.95
CA MET A 1 -11.06 2.97 24.71
C MET A 1 -9.64 2.45 24.58
N LYS A 2 -9.31 1.73 23.49
CA LYS A 2 -7.91 1.38 23.19
C LYS A 2 -7.10 2.68 23.06
N ARG A 3 -6.08 2.86 23.90
CA ARG A 3 -5.08 3.93 23.71
C ARG A 3 -4.17 3.47 22.58
N TYR A 4 -4.35 4.02 21.38
CA TYR A 4 -3.42 3.75 20.28
C TYR A 4 -2.05 4.36 20.62
N ALA A 5 -0.98 3.59 20.43
CA ALA A 5 0.37 4.12 20.54
C ALA A 5 0.54 5.26 19.51
N LYS A 6 1.26 6.33 19.87
CA LYS A 6 1.59 7.37 18.91
C LYS A 6 2.45 6.77 17.81
N CYS A 7 2.11 7.04 16.55
CA CYS A 7 2.92 6.60 15.43
C CYS A 7 4.29 7.30 15.49
N PRO A 8 5.40 6.55 15.49
CA PRO A 8 6.74 7.14 15.59
C PRO A 8 7.10 7.99 14.36
N LEU A 9 6.39 7.81 13.24
CA LEU A 9 6.64 8.48 11.97
C LEU A 9 5.61 9.57 11.64
N ALA A 10 4.66 9.88 12.55
CA ALA A 10 3.56 10.82 12.27
C ALA A 10 4.03 12.18 11.74
N ARG A 11 5.17 12.67 12.22
CA ARG A 11 5.75 13.98 11.86
C ARG A 11 6.75 13.93 10.70
N THR A 12 7.15 12.75 10.25
CA THR A 12 8.19 12.61 9.22
C THR A 12 7.62 12.06 7.92
N CYS A 13 6.76 11.04 7.97
CA CYS A 13 6.23 10.43 6.76
C CYS A 13 5.10 11.24 6.10
N GLY A 14 4.37 12.07 6.87
CA GLY A 14 3.30 12.95 6.37
C GLY A 14 1.99 12.25 5.94
N ALA A 15 1.99 10.91 5.79
CA ALA A 15 0.87 10.19 5.20
C ALA A 15 -0.42 10.17 6.05
N CYS A 16 -0.34 10.34 7.38
CA CYS A 16 -1.48 10.19 8.28
C CYS A 16 -1.66 11.42 9.17
N GLN A 17 -2.12 12.51 8.56
CA GLN A 17 -2.22 13.86 9.14
C GLN A 17 -3.04 13.96 10.44
N LEU A 18 -4.00 13.05 10.67
CA LEU A 18 -4.85 13.05 11.87
C LEU A 18 -4.44 12.01 12.94
N MET A 19 -3.35 11.27 12.72
CA MET A 19 -2.97 10.12 13.55
C MET A 19 -2.55 10.49 14.98
N ASP A 20 -2.18 11.76 15.21
CA ASP A 20 -1.85 12.29 16.54
C ASP A 20 -3.08 12.57 17.42
N TYR A 21 -4.29 12.58 16.84
CA TYR A 21 -5.55 12.79 17.55
C TYR A 21 -6.19 11.46 17.98
N SER A 22 -6.96 11.49 19.07
CA SER A 22 -7.79 10.35 19.45
C SER A 22 -8.82 10.06 18.36
N TYR A 23 -9.17 8.79 18.16
CA TYR A 23 -10.08 8.42 17.08
C TYR A 23 -11.45 9.16 17.14
N PRO A 24 -12.10 9.33 18.30
CA PRO A 24 -13.31 10.16 18.38
C PRO A 24 -13.08 11.62 17.94
N LYS A 25 -11.92 12.20 18.26
CA LYS A 25 -11.57 13.55 17.81
C LYS A 25 -11.37 13.60 16.30
N GLN A 26 -10.79 12.55 15.70
CA GLN A 26 -10.69 12.46 14.24
C GLN A 26 -12.07 12.46 13.57
N LEU A 27 -13.05 11.73 14.13
CA LEU A 27 -14.43 11.71 13.62
C LEU A 27 -15.11 13.06 13.76
N GLU A 28 -14.97 13.71 14.92
CA GLU A 28 -15.49 15.06 15.18
C GLU A 28 -14.92 16.08 14.18
N MET A 29 -13.59 16.08 13.98
CA MET A 29 -12.93 16.99 13.03
C MET A 29 -13.41 16.76 11.59
N LYS A 30 -13.56 15.50 11.17
CA LYS A 30 -14.10 15.17 9.84
C LYS A 30 -15.56 15.60 9.69
N MET A 31 -16.39 15.36 10.71
CA MET A 31 -17.80 15.77 10.70
C MET A 31 -17.92 17.28 10.55
N ARG A 32 -17.16 18.04 11.36
CA ARG A 32 -17.12 19.49 11.28
C ARG A 32 -16.66 19.98 9.90
N TYR A 33 -15.62 19.37 9.33
CA TYR A 33 -15.12 19.74 8.01
C TYR A 33 -16.17 19.53 6.91
N VAL A 34 -16.92 18.42 6.96
CA VAL A 34 -18.01 18.18 6.00
C VAL A 34 -19.17 19.15 6.21
N ASP A 35 -19.53 19.46 7.45
CA ASP A 35 -20.58 20.44 7.78
C ASP A 35 -20.23 21.86 7.30
N GLU A 36 -18.99 22.31 7.50
CA GLU A 36 -18.50 23.60 7.00
C GLU A 36 -18.57 23.70 5.47
N LEU A 37 -18.34 22.60 4.75
CA LEU A 37 -18.35 22.58 3.29
C LEU A 37 -19.75 22.40 2.68
N LEU A 38 -20.59 21.55 3.29
CA LEU A 38 -21.82 21.05 2.70
C LEU A 38 -23.09 21.38 3.50
N GLY A 39 -22.97 21.79 4.75
CA GLY A 39 -24.12 22.02 5.65
C GLY A 39 -25.08 23.09 5.14
N GLN A 40 -24.59 24.07 4.36
CA GLN A 40 -25.44 25.07 3.71
C GLN A 40 -26.37 24.49 2.63
N PHE A 41 -26.04 23.31 2.07
CA PHE A 41 -26.84 22.64 1.04
C PHE A 41 -27.82 21.62 1.62
N GLY A 42 -27.72 21.30 2.91
CA GLY A 42 -28.63 20.37 3.57
C GLY A 42 -28.03 19.73 4.82
N PRO A 43 -28.87 19.00 5.59
CA PRO A 43 -28.43 18.34 6.81
C PRO A 43 -27.41 17.23 6.50
N ILE A 44 -26.33 17.20 7.29
CA ILE A 44 -25.26 16.20 7.17
C ILE A 44 -25.52 15.03 8.12
N ALA A 45 -25.55 13.82 7.59
CA ALA A 45 -25.68 12.60 8.38
C ALA A 45 -24.40 12.32 9.20
N PRO A 46 -24.50 11.66 10.37
CA PRO A 46 -23.33 11.35 11.18
C PRO A 46 -22.30 10.48 10.45
N ILE A 47 -21.02 10.85 10.57
CA ILE A 47 -19.91 10.08 10.01
C ILE A 47 -19.86 8.67 10.63
N GLN A 48 -19.67 7.66 9.78
CA GLN A 48 -19.56 6.27 10.21
C GLN A 48 -18.09 5.93 10.49
N GLY A 49 -17.80 5.54 11.73
CA GLY A 49 -16.46 5.16 12.17
C GLY A 49 -16.15 3.68 11.97
N MET A 50 -14.90 3.34 12.28
CA MET A 50 -14.36 1.98 12.33
C MET A 50 -14.08 1.60 13.77
N GLU A 51 -14.34 0.36 14.15
CA GLU A 51 -14.08 -0.12 15.51
C GLU A 51 -12.58 -0.12 15.85
N ASP A 52 -11.75 -0.62 14.93
CA ASP A 52 -10.29 -0.54 15.04
C ASP A 52 -9.68 0.12 13.78
N PRO A 53 -9.29 1.41 13.83
CA PRO A 53 -8.77 2.16 12.70
C PRO A 53 -7.28 1.86 12.43
N THR A 54 -6.80 0.68 12.78
CA THR A 54 -5.41 0.24 12.56
C THR A 54 -5.34 -0.92 11.59
N GLN A 55 -4.17 -1.10 11.00
CA GLN A 55 -3.79 -2.16 10.09
C GLN A 55 -4.67 -2.36 8.85
N TYR A 56 -5.71 -1.54 8.63
CA TYR A 56 -6.78 -1.76 7.66
C TYR A 56 -6.32 -1.83 6.20
N ARG A 57 -5.22 -1.17 5.83
CA ARG A 57 -4.81 -0.90 4.45
C ARG A 57 -4.26 -2.16 3.76
N THR A 58 -5.00 -2.65 2.77
CA THR A 58 -4.69 -3.86 1.99
C THR A 58 -3.81 -3.62 0.78
N LYS A 59 -3.69 -2.36 0.31
CA LYS A 59 -2.78 -1.96 -0.77
C LYS A 59 -1.67 -1.07 -0.23
N VAL A 60 -0.44 -1.55 -0.33
CA VAL A 60 0.78 -0.85 0.08
C VAL A 60 1.63 -0.56 -1.14
N GLN A 61 2.22 0.62 -1.20
CA GLN A 61 3.25 0.98 -2.16
C GLN A 61 4.45 1.48 -1.38
N ALA A 62 5.63 0.98 -1.72
CA ALA A 62 6.87 1.41 -1.11
C ALA A 62 7.88 1.76 -2.20
N THR A 63 8.49 2.93 -2.08
CA THR A 63 9.64 3.34 -2.88
C THR A 63 10.90 2.74 -2.30
N PHE A 64 11.80 2.29 -3.18
CA PHE A 64 13.13 1.80 -2.83
C PHE A 64 14.17 2.88 -3.16
N GLY A 65 15.16 3.01 -2.30
CA GLY A 65 16.22 4.00 -2.43
C GLY A 65 17.33 3.72 -1.42
N TYR A 66 18.23 4.67 -1.26
CA TYR A 66 19.32 4.56 -0.30
C TYR A 66 19.17 5.59 0.82
N ASP A 67 19.58 5.21 2.02
CA ASP A 67 19.80 6.19 3.08
C ASP A 67 21.16 6.88 2.90
N TRP A 68 21.43 7.87 3.75
CA TRP A 68 22.70 8.60 3.76
C TRP A 68 23.94 7.74 4.03
N LYS A 69 23.78 6.49 4.50
CA LYS A 69 24.87 5.51 4.68
C LYS A 69 25.05 4.61 3.46
N GLY A 70 24.25 4.79 2.40
CA GLY A 70 24.23 3.91 1.24
C GLY A 70 23.53 2.57 1.48
N SER A 71 22.77 2.42 2.57
CA SER A 71 22.00 1.20 2.82
C SER A 71 20.69 1.23 2.04
N LEU A 72 20.35 0.11 1.39
CA LEU A 72 19.08 -0.03 0.69
C LEU A 72 17.92 0.05 1.69
N ILE A 73 17.05 1.03 1.51
CA ILE A 73 15.85 1.25 2.33
C ILE A 73 14.59 1.19 1.47
N SER A 74 13.45 1.03 2.15
CA SER A 74 12.14 1.16 1.53
C SER A 74 11.20 1.96 2.40
N GLY A 75 10.30 2.73 1.78
CA GLY A 75 9.41 3.63 2.49
C GLY A 75 8.56 4.48 1.56
N ILE A 76 8.27 5.72 1.97
CA ILE A 76 7.52 6.70 1.16
C ILE A 76 8.27 8.02 1.11
N TYR A 77 8.01 8.81 0.09
CA TYR A 77 8.49 10.19 0.06
C TYR A 77 7.79 11.03 1.13
N GLN A 78 8.56 11.84 1.84
CA GLN A 78 8.04 12.85 2.76
C GLN A 78 7.23 13.90 1.98
N GLU A 79 6.12 14.34 2.57
CA GLU A 79 5.21 15.33 1.99
C GLU A 79 5.96 16.56 1.43
N GLY A 80 5.70 16.88 0.16
CA GLY A 80 6.31 18.01 -0.54
C GLY A 80 7.77 17.81 -0.97
N THR A 81 8.34 16.61 -0.87
CA THR A 81 9.76 16.34 -1.18
C THR A 81 9.94 15.00 -1.90
N HIS A 82 11.15 14.75 -2.43
CA HIS A 82 11.61 13.40 -2.85
C HIS A 82 12.50 12.74 -1.78
N HIS A 83 12.44 13.20 -0.52
CA HIS A 83 13.19 12.60 0.56
C HIS A 83 12.52 11.30 1.01
N LEU A 84 13.20 10.18 0.82
CA LEU A 84 12.69 8.86 1.18
C LEU A 84 12.74 8.62 2.69
N VAL A 85 11.57 8.52 3.32
CA VAL A 85 11.43 8.19 4.74
C VAL A 85 11.37 6.68 4.89
N PRO A 86 12.34 6.03 5.57
CA PRO A 86 12.34 4.59 5.74
C PRO A 86 11.18 4.14 6.63
N ILE A 87 10.39 3.18 6.15
CA ILE A 87 9.28 2.58 6.90
C ILE A 87 9.60 1.11 7.14
N ARG A 88 9.74 0.75 8.43
CA ARG A 88 9.93 -0.65 8.85
C ARG A 88 8.62 -1.33 9.24
N SER A 89 7.67 -0.56 9.74
CA SER A 89 6.34 -1.00 10.13
C SER A 89 5.39 0.19 10.06
N CYS A 90 4.16 -0.01 9.61
CA CYS A 90 3.15 1.04 9.52
C CYS A 90 1.88 0.65 10.27
N MET A 91 1.40 1.53 11.15
CA MET A 91 0.22 1.26 11.99
C MET A 91 -1.07 1.00 11.22
N VAL A 92 -1.18 1.49 9.98
CA VAL A 92 -2.39 1.35 9.15
C VAL A 92 -2.26 0.31 8.07
N GLN A 93 -1.07 -0.23 7.83
CA GLN A 93 -0.85 -1.23 6.79
C GLN A 93 -1.08 -2.64 7.32
N HIS A 94 -1.49 -3.53 6.43
CA HIS A 94 -1.58 -4.94 6.78
C HIS A 94 -0.18 -5.48 7.15
N PRO A 95 0.00 -6.15 8.31
CA PRO A 95 1.32 -6.56 8.80
C PRO A 95 2.13 -7.44 7.83
N LEU A 96 1.44 -8.29 7.07
CA LEU A 96 2.06 -9.11 6.03
C LEU A 96 2.75 -8.26 4.94
N ALA A 97 2.24 -7.07 4.60
CA ALA A 97 2.90 -6.20 3.63
C ALA A 97 4.24 -5.69 4.16
N ASP A 98 4.30 -5.30 5.44
CA ASP A 98 5.54 -4.86 6.10
C ASP A 98 6.59 -5.98 6.11
N ASP A 99 6.17 -7.23 6.38
CA ASP A 99 7.08 -8.37 6.41
C ASP A 99 7.56 -8.81 5.01
N ILE A 100 6.68 -8.75 4.00
CA ILE A 100 7.05 -8.94 2.59
C ILE A 100 8.07 -7.87 2.16
N LEU A 101 7.81 -6.58 2.43
CA LEU A 101 8.74 -5.49 2.10
C LEU A 101 10.09 -5.64 2.79
N LYS A 102 10.11 -6.05 4.05
CA LYS A 102 11.33 -6.34 4.80
C LYS A 102 12.13 -7.46 4.14
N THR A 103 11.47 -8.56 3.75
CA THR A 103 12.13 -9.66 3.05
C THR A 103 12.66 -9.22 1.69
N ILE A 104 11.88 -8.47 0.90
CA ILE A 104 12.31 -7.96 -0.40
C ILE A 104 13.57 -7.10 -0.25
N ARG A 105 13.62 -6.17 0.71
CA ARG A 105 14.80 -5.34 0.97
C ARG A 105 16.04 -6.17 1.31
N ASN A 106 15.89 -7.18 2.17
CA ASN A 106 16.99 -8.07 2.54
C ASN A 106 17.48 -8.91 1.36
N LEU A 107 16.56 -9.46 0.56
CA LEU A 107 16.90 -10.24 -0.63
C LEU A 107 17.53 -9.36 -1.70
N ALA A 108 17.00 -8.17 -1.95
CA ALA A 108 17.55 -7.21 -2.91
C ALA A 108 19.00 -6.86 -2.56
N THR A 109 19.28 -6.58 -1.28
CA THR A 109 20.66 -6.37 -0.80
C THR A 109 21.53 -7.59 -1.05
N ARG A 110 21.06 -8.80 -0.70
CA ARG A 110 21.82 -10.06 -0.86
C ARG A 110 22.13 -10.40 -2.32
N PHE A 111 21.18 -10.16 -3.22
CA PHE A 111 21.31 -10.44 -4.65
C PHE A 111 21.90 -9.26 -5.44
N GLN A 112 22.39 -8.21 -4.77
CA GLN A 112 22.96 -7.02 -5.40
C GLN A 112 22.00 -6.31 -6.37
N ILE A 113 20.71 -6.29 -6.01
CA ILE A 113 19.66 -5.59 -6.74
C ILE A 113 19.60 -4.16 -6.19
N SER A 114 20.12 -3.21 -6.97
CA SER A 114 20.10 -1.80 -6.62
C SER A 114 18.70 -1.18 -6.69
N ALA A 115 18.47 -0.15 -5.86
CA ALA A 115 17.35 0.76 -6.09
C ALA A 115 17.53 1.52 -7.41
N TYR A 116 16.43 1.94 -8.03
CA TYR A 116 16.42 2.83 -9.16
C TYR A 116 16.69 4.27 -8.70
N ASP A 117 17.65 4.91 -9.33
CA ASP A 117 17.99 6.31 -9.15
C ASP A 117 17.26 7.12 -10.24
N GLU A 118 16.39 8.05 -9.81
CA GLU A 118 15.57 8.86 -10.72
C GLU A 118 16.36 9.98 -11.40
N ASP A 119 17.48 10.41 -10.81
CA ASP A 119 18.35 11.46 -11.36
C ASP A 119 19.30 10.87 -12.42
N GLU A 120 19.92 9.73 -12.11
CA GLU A 120 20.84 9.03 -13.03
C GLU A 120 20.10 8.13 -14.05
N GLY A 121 18.82 7.83 -13.80
CA GLY A 121 18.01 6.96 -14.65
C GLY A 121 18.46 5.50 -14.68
N PHE A 122 19.20 5.05 -13.66
CA PHE A 122 19.84 3.73 -13.59
C PHE A 122 19.42 2.94 -12.35
N GLY A 123 19.51 1.62 -12.41
CA GLY A 123 19.20 0.71 -11.30
C GLY A 123 17.95 -0.12 -11.54
N TYR A 124 17.62 -0.99 -10.58
CA TYR A 124 16.60 -2.01 -10.78
C TYR A 124 15.27 -1.66 -10.12
N LEU A 125 15.19 -1.73 -8.78
CA LEU A 125 13.93 -1.63 -8.05
C LEU A 125 13.56 -0.18 -7.77
N ARG A 126 12.46 0.28 -8.35
CA ARG A 126 11.93 1.63 -8.10
C ARG A 126 10.88 1.62 -7.00
N HIS A 127 9.86 0.79 -7.19
CA HIS A 127 8.79 0.61 -6.21
C HIS A 127 8.43 -0.87 -6.07
N VAL A 128 7.78 -1.18 -4.96
CA VAL A 128 7.06 -2.43 -4.79
C VAL A 128 5.63 -2.10 -4.38
N LEU A 129 4.68 -2.65 -5.12
CA LEU A 129 3.26 -2.58 -4.80
C LEU A 129 2.79 -3.94 -4.30
N ILE A 130 2.15 -3.96 -3.15
CA ILE A 130 1.60 -5.17 -2.53
C ILE A 130 0.10 -4.99 -2.38
N LYS A 131 -0.66 -6.01 -2.78
CA LYS A 131 -2.10 -6.14 -2.47
C LYS A 131 -2.30 -7.40 -1.67
N ILE A 132 -3.08 -7.33 -0.60
CA ILE A 132 -3.40 -8.47 0.27
C ILE A 132 -4.92 -8.60 0.35
N SER A 133 -5.41 -9.82 0.21
CA SER A 133 -6.78 -10.15 0.52
C SER A 133 -6.92 -10.35 2.03
N ARG A 134 -7.82 -9.60 2.66
CA ARG A 134 -8.23 -9.81 4.06
C ARG A 134 -8.90 -11.16 4.23
N LYS A 135 -9.70 -11.57 3.25
CA LYS A 135 -10.49 -12.79 3.38
C LYS A 135 -9.66 -14.05 3.20
N THR A 136 -8.82 -14.09 2.16
CA THR A 136 -8.06 -15.29 1.80
C THR A 136 -6.64 -15.30 2.35
N GLY A 137 -6.10 -14.13 2.74
CA GLY A 137 -4.70 -13.97 3.11
C GLY A 137 -3.74 -13.96 1.92
N GLU A 138 -4.23 -14.14 0.68
CA GLU A 138 -3.40 -14.15 -0.52
C GLU A 138 -2.80 -12.77 -0.80
N ALA A 139 -1.56 -12.76 -1.31
CA ALA A 139 -0.84 -11.56 -1.66
C ALA A 139 -0.43 -11.51 -3.15
N ILE A 140 -0.57 -10.33 -3.74
CA ILE A 140 0.07 -9.93 -4.99
C ILE A 140 1.28 -9.07 -4.66
N VAL A 141 2.43 -9.40 -5.23
CA VAL A 141 3.62 -8.53 -5.24
C VAL A 141 3.88 -8.07 -6.66
N VAL A 142 3.89 -6.76 -6.89
CA VAL A 142 4.29 -6.13 -8.14
C VAL A 142 5.64 -5.46 -7.93
N LEU A 143 6.66 -5.99 -8.60
CA LEU A 143 7.98 -5.37 -8.70
C LEU A 143 7.88 -4.29 -9.78
N VAL A 144 8.10 -3.03 -9.41
CA VAL A 144 8.20 -1.94 -10.37
C VAL A 144 9.68 -1.65 -10.59
N CYS A 145 10.15 -1.90 -11.81
CA CYS A 145 11.57 -1.84 -12.12
C CYS A 145 11.89 -0.83 -13.22
N GLY A 146 12.99 -0.09 -13.05
CA GLY A 146 13.60 0.69 -14.13
C GLY A 146 14.37 -0.20 -15.11
N GLN A 147 14.97 -1.29 -14.62
CA GLN A 147 15.70 -2.25 -15.44
C GLN A 147 15.31 -3.70 -15.12
N TRP A 148 15.32 -4.54 -16.14
CA TRP A 148 15.03 -5.98 -16.06
C TRP A 148 15.88 -6.73 -17.10
N PRO A 149 16.36 -7.96 -16.83
CA PRO A 149 16.14 -8.79 -15.63
C PRO A 149 16.86 -8.29 -14.38
N LEU A 150 16.33 -8.64 -13.21
CA LEU A 150 17.06 -8.49 -11.95
C LEU A 150 18.27 -9.44 -11.94
N PRO A 151 19.37 -9.07 -11.27
CA PRO A 151 20.42 -10.01 -10.90
C PRO A 151 19.82 -11.26 -10.22
N SER A 152 20.09 -12.43 -10.79
CA SER A 152 19.55 -13.71 -10.30
C SER A 152 18.03 -13.71 -10.08
N ALA A 153 17.26 -13.12 -11.01
CA ALA A 153 15.81 -12.95 -10.89
C ALA A 153 15.04 -14.21 -10.45
N ASP A 154 15.35 -15.37 -11.03
CA ASP A 154 14.69 -16.63 -10.69
C ASP A 154 14.96 -17.05 -9.23
N ASN A 155 16.20 -16.90 -8.76
CA ASN A 155 16.57 -17.19 -7.38
C ASN A 155 15.94 -16.19 -6.40
N PHE A 156 15.85 -14.91 -6.79
CA PHE A 156 15.17 -13.89 -6.01
C PHE A 156 13.67 -14.23 -5.85
N ILE A 157 12.99 -14.58 -6.94
CA ILE A 157 11.58 -14.97 -6.95
C ILE A 157 11.37 -16.25 -6.13
N ALA A 158 12.22 -17.25 -6.31
CA ALA A 158 12.15 -18.50 -5.55
C ALA A 158 12.32 -18.28 -4.04
N ALA A 159 13.32 -17.49 -3.64
CA ALA A 159 13.56 -17.16 -2.24
C ALA A 159 12.42 -16.34 -1.61
N LEU A 160 11.82 -15.42 -2.38
CA LEU A 160 10.68 -14.63 -1.94
C LEU A 160 9.47 -15.52 -1.67
N LYS A 161 9.13 -16.41 -2.61
CA LYS A 161 8.04 -17.38 -2.47
C LYS A 161 8.25 -18.35 -1.31
N GLN A 162 9.48 -18.82 -1.11
CA GLN A 162 9.79 -19.73 -0.02
C GLN A 162 9.58 -19.09 1.35
N LYS A 163 9.92 -17.80 1.48
CA LYS A 163 9.74 -17.06 2.74
C LYS A 163 8.30 -16.63 2.99
N HIS A 164 7.54 -16.41 1.92
CA HIS A 164 6.18 -15.88 1.94
C HIS A 164 5.25 -16.71 1.06
N PRO A 165 4.82 -17.90 1.54
CA PRO A 165 3.91 -18.78 0.80
C PRO A 165 2.53 -18.15 0.53
N GLU A 166 2.17 -17.08 1.24
CA GLU A 166 0.95 -16.28 1.05
C GLU A 166 0.96 -15.51 -0.28
N ILE A 167 2.15 -15.27 -0.86
CA ILE A 167 2.25 -14.67 -2.18
C ILE A 167 1.78 -15.70 -3.21
N THR A 168 0.68 -15.40 -3.89
CA THR A 168 0.12 -16.25 -4.95
C THR A 168 0.29 -15.66 -6.34
N THR A 169 0.72 -14.40 -6.43
CA THR A 169 1.05 -13.73 -7.69
C THR A 169 2.26 -12.81 -7.51
N ILE A 170 3.26 -12.97 -8.38
CA ILE A 170 4.38 -12.04 -8.55
C ILE A 170 4.31 -11.48 -9.96
N ALA A 171 4.33 -10.16 -10.08
CA ALA A 171 4.20 -9.44 -11.33
C ALA A 171 5.30 -8.38 -11.47
N LEU A 172 5.51 -7.93 -12.71
CA LEU A 172 6.47 -6.92 -13.11
C LEU A 172 5.77 -5.79 -13.84
N ASN A 173 6.07 -4.56 -13.45
CA ASN A 173 5.81 -3.38 -14.25
C ASN A 173 7.13 -2.67 -14.54
N MET A 174 7.41 -2.39 -15.81
CA MET A 174 8.60 -1.61 -16.18
C MET A 174 8.25 -0.12 -16.10
N ASN A 175 9.03 0.67 -15.38
CA ASN A 175 8.80 2.11 -15.26
C ASN A 175 10.13 2.87 -15.26
N ARG A 176 10.48 3.45 -16.42
CA ARG A 176 11.68 4.28 -16.65
C ARG A 176 11.34 5.76 -16.82
N GLU A 177 10.08 6.12 -16.61
CA GLU A 177 9.57 7.47 -16.84
C GLU A 177 9.98 8.39 -15.68
N HIS A 178 10.33 9.64 -15.98
CA HIS A 178 10.52 10.68 -14.97
C HIS A 178 9.15 11.19 -14.48
N THR A 179 8.50 10.39 -13.63
CA THR A 179 7.13 10.62 -13.15
C THR A 179 6.97 10.19 -11.70
N SER A 180 6.08 10.85 -10.94
CA SER A 180 5.71 10.42 -9.59
C SER A 180 4.78 9.19 -9.57
N MET A 181 4.34 8.72 -10.74
CA MET A 181 3.45 7.57 -10.86
C MET A 181 4.18 6.26 -10.54
N VAL A 182 3.61 5.48 -9.61
CA VAL A 182 4.18 4.19 -9.20
C VAL A 182 4.16 3.18 -10.34
N LEU A 183 3.02 3.06 -11.04
CA LEU A 183 2.88 2.17 -12.19
C LEU A 183 2.96 3.01 -13.47
N SER A 184 3.69 2.51 -14.47
CA SER A 184 3.67 3.06 -15.82
C SER A 184 2.49 2.50 -16.62
N GLU A 185 2.31 3.01 -17.84
CA GLU A 185 1.36 2.48 -18.81
C GLU A 185 1.81 1.16 -19.45
N ILE A 186 3.08 0.75 -19.26
CA ILE A 186 3.58 -0.51 -19.79
C ILE A 186 2.78 -1.67 -19.16
N PRO A 187 2.23 -2.60 -19.97
CA PRO A 187 1.43 -3.70 -19.46
C PRO A 187 2.16 -4.51 -18.38
N ILE A 188 1.45 -4.81 -17.30
CA ILE A 188 1.97 -5.63 -16.22
C ILE A 188 2.16 -7.06 -16.71
N LYS A 189 3.38 -7.60 -16.55
CA LYS A 189 3.71 -8.98 -16.85
C LYS A 189 3.62 -9.84 -15.59
N VAL A 190 2.81 -10.90 -15.62
CA VAL A 190 2.83 -11.90 -14.54
C VAL A 190 4.11 -12.73 -14.68
N LEU A 191 4.96 -12.71 -13.65
CA LEU A 191 6.18 -13.51 -13.60
C LEU A 191 5.91 -14.89 -13.02
N TRP A 192 4.98 -14.97 -12.06
CA TRP A 192 4.57 -16.22 -11.43
C TRP A 192 3.18 -16.09 -10.83
N GLY A 193 2.41 -17.20 -10.84
CA GLY A 193 1.10 -17.28 -10.19
C GLY A 193 -0.08 -17.00 -11.11
N LYS A 194 -1.26 -16.78 -10.51
CA LYS A 194 -2.55 -16.69 -11.22
C LYS A 194 -2.78 -15.35 -11.93
N GLY A 195 -2.06 -14.29 -11.54
CA GLY A 195 -2.28 -12.94 -12.03
C GLY A 195 -3.43 -12.19 -11.34
N PHE A 196 -4.04 -12.79 -10.31
CA PHE A 196 -5.05 -12.18 -9.47
C PHE A 196 -5.10 -12.85 -8.08
N ILE A 197 -5.74 -12.18 -7.12
CA ILE A 197 -6.18 -12.74 -5.84
C ILE A 197 -7.70 -12.59 -5.72
N GLU A 198 -8.32 -13.37 -4.83
CA GLU A 198 -9.75 -13.25 -4.56
C GLU A 198 -10.00 -12.53 -3.24
N GLU A 199 -10.98 -11.62 -3.24
CA GLU A 199 -11.41 -10.89 -2.05
C GLU A 199 -12.93 -10.88 -1.98
N HIS A 200 -13.45 -10.84 -0.74
CA HIS A 200 -14.88 -10.79 -0.49
C HIS A 200 -15.27 -9.40 -0.02
N LEU A 201 -16.25 -8.81 -0.72
CA LEU A 201 -16.81 -7.53 -0.35
C LEU A 201 -18.34 -7.61 -0.46
N CYS A 202 -19.00 -7.41 0.68
CA CYS A 202 -20.41 -7.73 0.86
C CYS A 202 -20.67 -9.22 0.53
N SER A 203 -21.68 -9.52 -0.28
CA SER A 203 -22.03 -10.89 -0.71
C SER A 203 -21.30 -11.36 -1.97
N LEU A 204 -20.34 -10.58 -2.49
CA LEU A 204 -19.68 -10.82 -3.77
C LEU A 204 -18.20 -11.19 -3.59
N THR A 205 -17.71 -12.03 -4.50
CA THR A 205 -16.29 -12.36 -4.64
C THR A 205 -15.71 -11.63 -5.85
N PHE A 206 -14.62 -10.92 -5.64
CA PHE A 206 -13.93 -10.15 -6.67
C PHE A 206 -12.55 -10.74 -6.96
N ARG A 207 -12.19 -10.79 -8.24
CA ARG A 207 -10.80 -11.03 -8.66
C ARG A 207 -10.07 -9.70 -8.77
N ILE A 208 -9.06 -9.52 -7.94
CA ILE A 208 -8.23 -8.31 -7.91
C ILE A 208 -6.95 -8.61 -8.69
N SER A 209 -6.70 -7.86 -9.76
CA SER A 209 -5.46 -7.97 -10.56
C SER A 209 -4.39 -6.99 -10.05
N PRO A 210 -3.12 -7.11 -10.48
CA PRO A 210 -2.06 -6.15 -10.19
C PRO A 210 -2.41 -4.68 -10.51
N SER A 211 -3.05 -4.40 -11.64
CA SER A 211 -3.38 -3.03 -12.08
C SER A 211 -4.73 -2.51 -11.58
N SER A 212 -5.66 -3.38 -11.15
CA SER A 212 -7.02 -2.94 -10.82
C SER A 212 -7.08 -2.04 -9.59
N PHE A 213 -8.00 -1.07 -9.60
CA PHE A 213 -8.38 -0.38 -8.38
C PHE A 213 -9.26 -1.31 -7.53
N PHE A 214 -8.99 -1.35 -6.23
CA PHE A 214 -9.85 -1.96 -5.23
C PHE A 214 -9.73 -1.15 -3.94
N GLN A 215 -10.80 -1.11 -3.15
CA GLN A 215 -10.81 -0.33 -1.92
C GLN A 215 -9.76 -0.84 -0.93
N VAL A 216 -8.97 0.08 -0.38
CA VAL A 216 -7.85 -0.29 0.49
C VAL A 216 -8.29 -0.64 1.92
N ASN A 217 -9.51 -0.28 2.31
CA ASN A 217 -10.10 -0.64 3.61
C ASN A 217 -11.38 -1.44 3.36
N VAL A 218 -11.26 -2.77 3.31
CA VAL A 218 -12.37 -3.68 2.97
C VAL A 218 -13.52 -3.54 3.99
N GLU A 219 -13.20 -3.47 5.28
CA GLU A 219 -14.20 -3.40 6.36
C GLU A 219 -15.06 -2.13 6.26
N GLN A 220 -14.45 -0.96 6.10
CA GLN A 220 -15.21 0.28 5.92
C GLN A 220 -15.88 0.38 4.56
N SER A 221 -15.38 -0.32 3.54
CA SER A 221 -16.04 -0.38 2.24
C SER A 221 -17.35 -1.15 2.31
N GLN A 222 -17.44 -2.21 3.12
CA GLN A 222 -18.69 -2.90 3.37
C GLN A 222 -19.71 -1.96 4.00
N VAL A 223 -19.30 -1.20 5.02
CA VAL A 223 -20.16 -0.19 5.67
C VAL A 223 -20.65 0.85 4.66
N LEU A 224 -19.74 1.41 3.86
CA LEU A 224 -20.06 2.39 2.82
C LEU A 224 -21.08 1.85 1.81
N TYR A 225 -20.87 0.64 1.28
CA TYR A 225 -21.75 0.07 0.26
C TYR A 225 -23.09 -0.34 0.84
N SER A 226 -23.13 -0.90 2.05
CA SER A 226 -24.39 -1.19 2.75
C SER A 226 -25.20 0.08 3.05
N LEU A 227 -24.55 1.20 3.33
CA LEU A 227 -25.23 2.49 3.48
C LEU A 227 -25.82 2.96 2.15
N ALA A 228 -25.04 2.93 1.08
CA ALA A 228 -25.50 3.34 -0.24
C ALA A 228 -26.70 2.50 -0.72
N MET A 229 -26.64 1.17 -0.56
CA MET A 229 -27.75 0.27 -0.89
C MET A 229 -29.01 0.59 -0.08
N ARG A 230 -28.88 0.78 1.25
CA ARG A 230 -30.02 1.21 2.09
C ARG A 230 -30.62 2.53 1.65
N MET A 231 -29.81 3.53 1.29
CA MET A 231 -30.28 4.83 0.81
C MET A 231 -30.96 4.73 -0.55
N ALA A 232 -30.50 3.81 -1.40
CA ALA A 232 -31.11 3.51 -2.70
C ALA A 232 -32.32 2.55 -2.59
N GLN A 233 -32.67 2.09 -1.39
CA GLN A 233 -33.76 1.14 -1.12
C GLN A 233 -33.63 -0.20 -1.87
N ILE A 234 -32.40 -0.70 -2.01
CA ILE A 234 -32.07 -2.00 -2.63
C ILE A 234 -31.22 -2.87 -1.71
#